data_AF-B6AXE5-F1
#
_entry.id   AF-B6AXE5-F1
#
_cell.length_a   1.000
_cell.length_b   1.000
_cell.length_c   1.000
_cell.angle_alpha   90.00
_cell.angle_beta   90.00
_cell.angle_gamma   90.00
#
_symmetry.space_group_name_H-M   'P 1'
#
loop_
_entity.id
_entity.type
_entity.pdbx_description
1 polymer ?
#
loop_
_entity_poly.entity_id
_entity_poly.type
_entity_poly.pdbx_seq_one_letter_code
_entity_poly.pdbx_strand_id
1 'polypeptide(L)' 'MIQQALQHIPAAQRTEAIAVTNYENAREIDGCRVMAAGHPLPDQNGIEAGTAVMDLLRSATKSDQVLYL' A
#
# COMPACT_ATOMS: atom_id res chain seq x y z
N MET A 1 5.36 -1.95 8.95
CA MET A 1 4.97 -3.34 8.61
C MET A 1 5.41 -3.70 7.20
N ILE A 2 4.94 -2.97 6.18
CA ILE A 2 5.21 -3.31 4.77
C ILE A 2 6.69 -3.42 4.40
N GLN A 3 7.57 -2.53 4.90
CA GLN A 3 9.01 -2.61 4.61
C GLN A 3 9.62 -3.96 5.02
N GLN A 4 9.21 -4.49 6.17
CA GLN A 4 9.69 -5.80 6.62
C GLN A 4 9.08 -6.92 5.77
N ALA A 5 7.80 -6.83 5.42
CA ALA A 5 7.17 -7.83 4.54
C ALA A 5 7.86 -7.92 3.17
N LEU A 6 8.20 -6.79 2.56
CA LEU A 6 8.90 -6.74 1.27
C LEU A 6 10.26 -7.46 1.29
N GLN A 7 10.97 -7.45 2.42
CA GLN A 7 12.26 -8.15 2.56
C GLN A 7 12.13 -9.68 2.51
N HIS A 8 10.92 -10.21 2.71
CA HIS A 8 10.65 -11.65 2.70
C HIS A 8 9.98 -12.14 1.42
N ILE A 9 9.64 -11.25 0.49
CA ILE A 9 9.09 -11.65 -0.80
C ILE A 9 10.24 -12.11 -1.71
N PRO A 10 10.12 -13.27 -2.40
CA PRO A 10 11.14 -13.70 -3.35
C PRO A 10 11.38 -12.65 -4.43
N ALA A 11 12.65 -12.33 -4.73
CA ALA A 11 13.00 -11.27 -5.69
C ALA A 11 12.43 -11.49 -7.11
N ALA A 12 12.17 -12.75 -7.49
CA ALA A 12 11.56 -13.08 -8.77
C ALA A 12 10.04 -12.85 -8.80
N GLN A 13 9.40 -12.64 -7.66
CA GLN A 13 7.96 -12.44 -7.58
C GLN A 13 7.61 -10.96 -7.84
N ARG A 14 6.81 -10.73 -8.89
CA ARG A 14 6.23 -9.43 -9.16
C ARG A 14 5.37 -9.00 -7.96
N THR A 15 5.62 -7.78 -7.48
CA THR A 15 4.95 -7.24 -6.30
C THR A 15 4.46 -5.83 -6.59
N GLU A 16 3.20 -5.57 -6.25
CA GLU A 16 2.61 -4.23 -6.20
C GLU A 16 2.21 -3.95 -4.75
N ALA A 17 2.70 -2.85 -4.19
CA ALA A 17 2.53 -2.54 -2.77
C ALA A 17 2.10 -1.08 -2.59
N ILE A 18 1.05 -0.89 -1.80
CA ILE A 18 0.56 0.42 -1.36
C ILE A 18 0.53 0.43 0.16
N ALA A 19 1.08 1.48 0.77
CA ALA A 19 0.94 1.74 2.21
C ALA A 19 0.19 3.04 2.42
N VAL A 20 -0.93 2.97 3.14
CA VAL A 20 -1.68 4.15 3.58
C VAL A 20 -1.36 4.39 5.04
N THR A 21 -0.86 5.57 5.37
CA THR A 21 -0.49 5.92 6.76
C THR A 21 -0.77 7.39 7.04
N ASN A 22 -0.60 7.85 8.28
CA ASN A 22 -0.75 9.26 8.60
C ASN A 22 0.45 10.08 8.11
N TYR A 23 0.31 11.41 8.11
CA TYR A 23 1.36 12.31 7.65
C TYR A 23 2.66 12.19 8.44
N GLU A 24 2.57 11.90 9.75
CA GLU A 24 3.73 11.79 10.64
C GLU A 24 4.56 10.53 10.39
N ASN A 25 3.92 9.43 9.97
CA ASN A 25 4.60 8.17 9.68
C ASN A 25 5.01 8.03 8.20
N ALA A 26 4.54 8.93 7.33
CA ALA A 26 4.82 8.87 5.92
C ALA A 26 6.31 9.06 5.64
N ARG A 27 6.89 8.07 4.97
CA ARG A 27 8.28 8.09 4.49
C ARG A 27 8.41 7.21 3.26
N GLU A 28 9.44 7.45 2.46
CA GLU A 28 9.75 6.60 1.33
C GLU A 28 10.12 5.18 1.79
N ILE A 29 9.62 4.19 1.05
CA ILE A 29 9.92 2.78 1.22
C ILE A 29 10.11 2.20 -0.17
N ASP A 30 11.32 1.70 -0.45
CA ASP A 30 11.64 1.08 -1.74
C ASP A 30 10.67 -0.06 -2.06
N GLY A 31 10.14 -0.04 -3.28
CA GLY A 31 9.17 -1.04 -3.75
C GLY A 31 7.74 -0.85 -3.21
N CYS A 32 7.43 0.26 -2.54
CA CYS A 32 6.09 0.57 -2.05
C CYS A 32 5.67 2.00 -2.40
N ARG A 33 4.44 2.15 -2.92
CA ARG A 33 3.79 3.46 -3.02
C ARG A 33 3.23 3.84 -1.66
N VAL A 34 3.84 4.82 -1.01
CA VAL A 34 3.37 5.34 0.28
C VAL A 34 2.44 6.52 0.05
N MET A 35 1.25 6.48 0.64
CA MET A 35 0.23 7.53 0.57
C MET A 35 -0.12 7.98 1.99
N ALA A 36 0.09 9.27 2.27
CA ALA A 36 -0.29 9.85 3.54
C ALA A 36 -1.77 10.28 3.52
N ALA A 37 -2.48 10.11 4.62
CA ALA A 37 -3.89 10.49 4.76
C ALA A 37 -4.16 11.12 6.13
N GLY A 38 -5.21 11.95 6.20
CA GLY A 38 -5.62 12.64 7.42
C GLY A 38 -6.00 11.71 8.57
N HIS A 39 -5.45 12.01 9.75
CA HIS A 39 -5.80 11.41 11.03
C HIS A 39 -5.76 12.49 12.14
N PRO A 40 -6.73 12.55 13.07
CA PRO A 40 -7.88 11.64 13.23
C PRO A 40 -9.03 11.92 12.25
N LEU A 41 -9.04 13.08 11.60
CA LEU A 41 -10.07 13.47 10.66
C LEU A 41 -9.66 13.04 9.23
N PRO A 42 -10.46 12.21 8.54
CA PRO A 42 -10.20 11.87 7.15
C PRO A 42 -10.25 13.09 6.23
N ASP A 43 -9.49 13.04 5.15
CA ASP A 43 -9.38 14.10 4.16
C ASP A 43 -9.40 13.55 2.73
N GLN A 44 -9.21 14.45 1.77
CA GLN A 44 -9.18 14.11 0.35
C GLN A 44 -8.08 13.09 0.01
N ASN A 45 -6.93 13.15 0.67
CA ASN A 45 -5.85 12.19 0.45
C ASN A 45 -6.24 10.79 0.94
N GLY A 46 -7.03 10.69 2.02
CA GLY A 46 -7.62 9.42 2.46
C GLY A 46 -8.57 8.82 1.41
N ILE A 47 -9.37 9.64 0.74
CA ILE A 47 -10.26 9.20 -0.36
C ILE A 47 -9.42 8.69 -1.53
N GLU A 48 -8.39 9.43 -1.93
CA GLU A 48 -7.49 9.06 -3.03
C GLU A 48 -6.71 7.78 -2.74
N ALA A 49 -6.24 7.62 -1.50
CA ALA A 49 -5.57 6.41 -1.04
C ALA A 49 -6.50 5.19 -1.06
N GLY A 50 -7.74 5.36 -0.60
CA GLY A 50 -8.76 4.31 -0.68
C GLY A 50 -9.06 3.90 -2.12
N THR A 51 -9.22 4.88 -3.02
CA THR A 51 -9.41 4.62 -4.46
C THR A 51 -8.23 3.86 -5.06
N ALA A 52 -7.00 4.27 -4.78
CA ALA A 52 -5.81 3.59 -5.28
C ALA A 52 -5.72 2.12 -4.80
N VAL A 53 -6.09 1.84 -3.54
CA VAL A 53 -6.17 0.47 -3.03
C VAL A 53 -7.26 -0.32 -3.75
N MET A 54 -8.44 0.25 -3.94
CA MET A 54 -9.53 -0.42 -4.66
C MET A 54 -9.16 -0.74 -6.10
N ASP A 55 -8.50 0.19 -6.79
CA ASP A 55 -8.07 0.00 -8.18
C ASP A 55 -7.00 -1.08 -8.32
N LEU A 56 -6.03 -1.14 -7.38
CA LEU A 56 -5.05 -2.22 -7.34
C LEU A 56 -5.73 -3.57 -7.12
N LEU A 57 -6.65 -3.67 -6.15
CA LEU A 57 -7.37 -4.91 -5.87
C LEU A 57 -8.27 -5.34 -7.04
N ARG A 58 -8.82 -4.40 -7.82
CA ARG A 58 -9.63 -4.70 -9.01
C ARG A 58 -8.82 -5.36 -10.12
N SER A 59 -7.51 -5.09 -10.18
CA SER A 59 -6.60 -5.71 -11.14
C SER A 59 -6.19 -7.14 -10.79
N ALA A 60 -6.41 -7.56 -9.53
CA ALA A 60 -6.01 -8.88 -9.06
C ALA A 60 -6.84 -10.01 -9.70
N THR A 61 -6.19 -11.12 -9.97
CA THR A 61 -6.73 -12.34 -10.57
C THR A 61 -6.75 -13.49 -9.56
N LYS A 62 -7.28 -14.64 -9.96
CA LYS A 62 -7.28 -15.86 -9.12
C LYS A 62 -5.88 -16.42 -8.84
N SER A 63 -4.87 -15.98 -9.61
CA SER A 63 -3.48 -16.41 -9.45
C SER A 63 -2.68 -15.50 -8.51
N ASP A 64 -3.25 -14.36 -8.12
CA ASP A 64 -2.58 -13.39 -7.26
C ASP A 64 -2.85 -13.69 -5.79
N GLN A 65 -1.93 -13.25 -4.94
CA GLN A 65 -2.08 -13.29 -3.49
C GLN A 65 -2.12 -11.86 -2.96
N VAL A 66 -3.04 -11.61 -2.03
CA VAL A 66 -3.18 -10.31 -1.36
C VAL A 66 -2.76 -10.48 0.09
N LEU A 67 -1.70 -9.76 0.48
CA LEU A 67 -1.28 -9.63 1.87
C LEU A 67 -1.77 -8.30 2.42
N TYR A 68 -2.61 -8.34 3.46
CA TYR A 68 -3.09 -7.18 4.18
C TYR A 68 -2.40 -7.09 5.54
N LEU A 69 -1.92 -5.89 5.90
CA LEU A 69 -1.05 -5.63 7.06
C LEU A 69 -1.61 -4.49 7.91
#